data_AF-A0A923UBD7-F1
#
_entry.id   AF-A0A923UBD7-F1
#
_cell.length_a   1.000
_cell.length_b   1.000
_cell.length_c   1.000
_cell.angle_alpha   90.00
_cell.angle_beta   90.00
_cell.angle_gamma   90.00
#
_symmetry.space_group_name_H-M   'P 1'
#
loop_
_entity.id
_entity.type
_entity.pdbx_description
1 polymer ?
#
loop_
_entity_poly.entity_id
_entity_poly.type
_entity_poly.pdbx_seq_one_letter_code
_entity_poly.pdbx_strand_id
1 'polypeptide(L)'
;MSTTTSTPVFTVTKTKPRGDRANPTTEYSALLRTVRDAGLLRRSLGFYYAMFALLVGVLAATVAGMVLLGHSWFQLLLAAALGLILTQFAFLAHEASHRQVFQSGKANDIAGRMIANLFVGISYSWWMTKHSRHHS
;
A
#
# COMPACT_ATOMS: atom_id res chain seq x y z
N MET A 1 28.84 26.10 -7.04
CA MET A 1 27.74 25.92 -6.06
C MET A 1 27.90 24.55 -5.46
N SER A 2 28.36 24.44 -4.21
CA SER A 2 28.63 23.16 -3.55
C SER A 2 27.44 22.78 -2.68
N THR A 3 26.77 21.67 -3.03
CA THR A 3 25.66 21.09 -2.27
C THR A 3 26.23 20.21 -1.15
N THR A 4 26.08 20.65 0.10
CA THR A 4 26.45 19.86 1.28
C THR A 4 25.36 18.84 1.58
N THR A 5 25.59 17.57 1.24
CA THR A 5 24.70 16.47 1.63
C THR A 5 24.92 16.15 3.12
N SER A 6 24.02 16.64 3.97
CA SER A 6 23.98 16.28 5.40
C SER A 6 23.61 14.80 5.55
N THR A 7 24.53 13.99 6.08
CA THR A 7 24.29 12.58 6.38
C THR A 7 23.33 12.47 7.57
N PRO A 8 22.18 11.78 7.43
CA PRO A 8 21.26 11.62 8.55
C PRO A 8 21.89 10.74 9.62
N VAL A 9 22.17 11.31 10.80
CA VAL A 9 22.67 10.58 11.95
C VAL A 9 21.50 9.84 12.60
N PHE A 10 21.47 8.52 12.42
CA PHE A 10 20.55 7.64 13.13
C PHE A 10 21.08 7.37 14.54
N THR A 11 20.56 8.10 15.53
CA THR A 11 20.85 7.82 16.94
C THR A 11 19.97 6.68 17.43
N VAL A 12 20.56 5.51 17.68
CA VAL A 12 19.86 4.39 18.31
C VAL A 12 19.77 4.65 19.81
N THR A 13 18.59 5.07 20.28
CA THR A 13 18.32 5.24 21.71
C THR A 13 18.15 3.87 22.37
N LYS A 14 19.07 3.49 23.26
CA LYS A 14 18.92 2.30 24.13
C LYS A 14 17.79 2.54 25.13
N THR A 15 16.78 1.68 25.14
CA THR A 15 15.69 1.72 26.14
C THR A 15 16.16 1.07 27.46
N LYS A 16 15.83 1.68 28.61
CA LYS A 16 16.10 1.14 29.95
C LYS A 16 14.91 0.31 30.47
N PRO A 17 15.13 -0.67 31.37
CA PRO A 17 14.06 -1.41 32.02
C PRO A 17 13.17 -0.49 32.87
N ARG A 18 11.87 -0.82 32.89
CA ARG A 18 10.72 0.00 33.31
C ARG A 18 10.71 0.36 34.80
N GLY A 19 10.77 1.67 35.10
CA GLY A 19 10.20 2.26 36.32
C GLY A 19 8.72 2.62 36.12
N ASP A 20 8.00 2.90 37.21
CA ASP A 20 6.53 3.02 37.35
C ASP A 20 5.72 3.37 36.09
N ARG A 21 4.65 2.60 35.85
CA ARG A 21 3.95 2.50 34.55
C ARG A 21 3.49 3.85 33.98
N ALA A 22 4.29 4.43 33.08
CA ALA A 22 3.85 5.48 32.16
C ALA A 22 2.65 4.99 31.32
N ASN A 23 1.71 5.90 31.07
CA ASN A 23 0.50 5.62 30.30
C ASN A 23 0.88 5.16 28.87
N PRO A 24 0.49 3.94 28.42
CA PRO A 24 0.86 3.41 27.11
C PRO A 24 0.50 4.33 25.92
N THR A 25 -0.56 5.12 26.04
CA THR A 25 -0.99 6.05 24.99
C THR A 25 -0.02 7.23 24.84
N THR A 26 0.58 7.69 25.95
CA THR A 26 1.59 8.76 25.95
C THR A 26 2.89 8.29 25.32
N GLU A 27 3.34 7.08 25.64
CA GLU A 27 4.54 6.46 25.06
C GLU A 27 4.39 6.25 23.54
N TYR A 28 3.24 5.71 23.10
CA TYR A 28 2.95 5.57 21.67
C TYR A 28 2.97 6.93 20.94
N SER A 29 2.38 7.95 21.55
CA SER A 29 2.34 9.30 20.97
C SER A 29 3.73 9.92 20.85
N ALA A 30 4.59 9.71 21.86
CA ALA A 30 5.98 10.17 21.82
C ALA A 30 6.79 9.46 20.72
N LEU A 31 6.67 8.14 20.63
CA LEU A 31 7.30 7.36 19.55
C LEU A 31 6.82 7.82 18.17
N LEU A 32 5.52 8.00 18.00
CA LEU A 32 4.93 8.42 16.73
C LEU A 32 5.41 9.82 16.30
N ARG A 33 5.68 10.73 17.25
CA ARG A 33 6.32 12.02 16.95
C ARG A 33 7.75 11.81 16.44
N THR A 34 8.57 11.03 17.15
CA THR A 34 9.94 10.72 16.71
C THR A 34 9.99 10.12 15.31
N VAL A 35 9.10 9.16 15.00
CA VAL A 35 9.02 8.52 13.68
C VAL A 35 8.60 9.51 12.59
N ARG A 36 7.67 10.44 12.89
CA ARG A 36 7.27 11.51 11.97
C ARG A 36 8.38 12.51 11.73
N ASP A 37 9.07 12.95 12.78
CA ASP A 37 10.17 13.92 12.72
C ASP A 37 11.37 13.35 11.93
N ALA A 38 11.63 12.05 12.07
CA ALA A 38 12.59 11.33 11.25
C ALA A 38 12.17 11.17 9.78
N GLY A 39 10.94 11.57 9.41
CA GLY A 39 10.45 11.51 8.03
C GLY A 39 10.12 10.11 7.54
N LEU A 40 10.03 9.11 8.43
CA LEU A 40 9.82 7.70 8.07
C LEU A 40 8.40 7.40 7.57
N LEU A 41 7.46 8.34 7.75
CA LEU A 41 6.07 8.24 7.27
C LEU A 41 5.79 9.11 6.04
N ARG A 42 6.83 9.61 5.34
CA ARG A 42 6.65 10.34 4.07
C ARG A 42 6.04 9.41 3.02
N ARG A 43 5.15 9.96 2.18
CA ARG A 43 4.50 9.19 1.10
C ARG A 43 5.50 8.80 0.03
N SER A 44 5.51 7.53 -0.36
CA SER A 44 6.35 6.97 -1.42
C SER A 44 5.64 6.95 -2.77
N LEU A 45 5.25 8.13 -3.28
CA LEU A 45 4.43 8.23 -4.50
C LEU A 45 5.04 7.52 -5.71
N GLY A 46 6.36 7.64 -5.91
CA GLY A 46 7.06 6.97 -7.01
C GLY A 46 6.95 5.44 -6.96
N PHE A 47 7.02 4.86 -5.77
CA PHE A 47 6.82 3.42 -5.56
C PHE A 47 5.41 3.00 -6.00
N TYR A 48 4.38 3.72 -5.56
CA TYR A 48 3.00 3.38 -5.90
C TYR A 48 2.68 3.58 -7.39
N TYR A 49 3.24 4.61 -8.04
CA TYR A 49 3.10 4.78 -9.49
C TYR A 49 3.79 3.66 -10.27
N ALA A 50 5.03 3.30 -9.89
CA ALA A 50 5.76 2.21 -10.51
C ALA A 50 5.03 0.86 -10.31
N MET A 51 4.52 0.61 -9.11
CA MET A 51 3.76 -0.59 -8.80
C MET A 51 2.46 -0.65 -9.61
N PHE A 52 1.70 0.44 -9.70
CA PHE A 52 0.48 0.48 -10.51
C PHE A 52 0.78 0.25 -12.00
N ALA A 53 1.81 0.91 -12.55
CA ALA A 53 2.21 0.74 -13.94
C ALA A 53 2.65 -0.70 -14.22
N LEU A 54 3.43 -1.31 -13.32
CA LEU A 54 3.82 -2.70 -13.41
C LEU A 54 2.59 -3.61 -13.43
N LEU A 55 1.65 -3.44 -12.49
CA LEU A 55 0.44 -4.25 -12.39
C LEU A 55 -0.43 -4.16 -13.65
N VAL A 56 -0.62 -2.96 -14.20
CA VAL A 56 -1.35 -2.77 -15.46
C VAL A 56 -0.61 -3.45 -16.61
N GLY A 57 0.73 -3.31 -16.68
CA GLY A 57 1.55 -3.94 -17.71
C GLY A 57 1.48 -5.46 -17.67
N VAL A 58 1.64 -6.08 -16.49
CA VAL A 58 1.54 -7.54 -16.37
C VAL A 58 0.12 -8.03 -16.60
N LEU A 59 -0.92 -7.28 -16.20
CA LEU A 59 -2.31 -7.63 -16.51
C LEU A 59 -2.54 -7.66 -18.02
N ALA A 60 -2.10 -6.62 -18.74
CA ALA A 60 -2.22 -6.55 -20.18
C ALA A 60 -1.46 -7.70 -20.88
N ALA A 61 -0.25 -8.01 -20.41
CA ALA A 61 0.55 -9.13 -20.91
C ALA A 61 -0.13 -10.49 -20.63
N THR A 62 -0.72 -10.68 -19.45
CA THR A 62 -1.48 -11.89 -19.11
C THR A 62 -2.70 -12.04 -20.02
N VAL A 63 -3.47 -10.98 -20.23
CA VAL A 63 -4.63 -11.00 -21.13
C VAL A 63 -4.21 -11.28 -22.57
N ALA A 64 -3.17 -10.61 -23.08
CA ALA A 64 -2.63 -10.89 -24.40
C ALA A 64 -2.15 -12.34 -24.52
N GLY A 65 -1.46 -12.85 -23.50
CA GLY A 65 -1.05 -14.25 -23.40
C GLY A 65 -2.24 -15.21 -23.49
N MET A 66 -3.33 -14.92 -22.77
CA MET A 66 -4.54 -15.76 -22.82
C MET A 66 -5.13 -15.80 -24.24
N VAL A 67 -5.18 -14.65 -24.94
CA VAL A 67 -5.67 -14.58 -26.32
C VAL A 67 -4.75 -15.34 -27.28
N LEU A 68 -3.43 -15.13 -27.18
CA LEU A 68 -2.44 -15.74 -28.08
C LEU A 68 -2.30 -17.25 -27.87
N LEU A 69 -2.43 -17.75 -26.64
CA LEU A 69 -2.36 -19.19 -26.35
C LEU A 69 -3.62 -19.94 -26.78
N GLY A 70 -4.77 -19.27 -26.87
CA GLY A 70 -6.03 -19.88 -27.29
C GLY A 70 -6.45 -21.07 -26.42
N HIS A 71 -7.03 -22.11 -27.03
CA HIS A 71 -7.47 -23.30 -26.31
C HIS A 71 -6.27 -24.20 -25.94
N SER A 72 -5.77 -24.06 -24.71
CA SER A 72 -4.60 -24.80 -24.21
C SER A 72 -4.65 -25.00 -22.70
N TRP A 73 -4.04 -26.09 -22.21
CA TRP A 73 -3.88 -26.34 -20.78
C TRP A 73 -3.02 -25.29 -20.07
N PHE A 74 -2.14 -24.59 -20.80
CA PHE A 74 -1.33 -23.49 -20.25
C PHE A 74 -2.17 -22.29 -19.78
N GLN A 75 -3.45 -22.20 -20.17
CA GLN A 75 -4.39 -21.22 -19.63
C GLN A 75 -4.51 -21.29 -18.10
N LEU A 76 -4.33 -22.48 -17.50
CA LEU A 76 -4.36 -22.63 -16.04
C LEU A 76 -3.23 -21.85 -15.35
N LEU A 77 -2.04 -21.78 -15.97
CA LEU A 77 -0.94 -20.98 -15.44
C LEU A 77 -1.24 -19.49 -15.51
N LEU A 78 -1.84 -19.03 -16.62
CA LEU A 78 -2.25 -17.64 -16.77
C LEU A 78 -3.40 -17.28 -15.83
N ALA A 79 -4.32 -18.20 -15.55
CA ALA A 79 -5.38 -18.01 -14.55
C ALA A 79 -4.80 -17.87 -13.14
N ALA A 80 -3.81 -18.68 -12.78
CA ALA A 80 -3.10 -18.55 -11.50
C ALA A 80 -2.37 -17.20 -11.40
N ALA A 81 -1.67 -16.80 -12.47
CA ALA A 81 -1.01 -15.49 -12.54
C ALA A 81 -2.02 -14.34 -12.41
N LEU A 82 -3.17 -14.42 -13.08
CA LEU A 82 -4.24 -13.43 -12.97
C LEU A 82 -4.74 -13.32 -11.53
N GLY A 83 -4.92 -14.44 -10.81
CA GLY A 83 -5.29 -14.43 -9.39
C GLY A 83 -4.30 -13.67 -8.51
N LEU A 84 -2.99 -13.84 -8.75
CA LEU A 84 -1.95 -13.08 -8.05
C LEU A 84 -2.03 -11.59 -8.38
N ILE A 85 -2.16 -11.24 -9.66
CA ILE A 85 -2.24 -9.84 -10.13
C ILE A 85 -3.44 -9.12 -9.51
N LEU A 86 -4.62 -9.75 -9.55
CA LEU A 86 -5.85 -9.18 -8.97
C LEU A 86 -5.74 -8.99 -7.45
N THR A 87 -5.05 -9.91 -6.78
CA THR A 87 -4.76 -9.78 -5.34
C THR A 87 -3.85 -8.58 -5.06
N GLN A 88 -2.85 -8.33 -5.90
CA GLN A 88 -2.00 -7.13 -5.76
C GLN A 88 -2.78 -5.83 -6.02
N PHE A 89 -3.69 -5.81 -7.00
CA PHE A 89 -4.60 -4.67 -7.17
C PHE A 89 -5.51 -4.47 -5.93
N ALA A 90 -5.96 -5.56 -5.30
CA ALA A 90 -6.77 -5.49 -4.08
C ALA A 90 -5.98 -4.91 -2.91
N PHE A 91 -4.71 -5.29 -2.73
CA PHE A 91 -3.83 -4.64 -1.76
C PHE A 91 -3.68 -3.14 -2.07
N LEU A 92 -3.32 -2.77 -3.30
CA LEU A 92 -3.16 -1.37 -3.65
C LEU A 92 -4.42 -0.52 -3.37
N ALA A 93 -5.61 -1.06 -3.64
CA ALA A 93 -6.87 -0.42 -3.28
C ALA A 93 -7.07 -0.33 -1.75
N HIS A 94 -6.64 -1.34 -0.99
CA HIS A 94 -6.64 -1.37 0.47
C HIS A 94 -5.69 -0.30 1.06
N GLU A 95 -4.47 -0.16 0.56
CA GLU A 95 -3.55 0.89 1.04
C GLU A 95 -4.10 2.30 0.75
N ALA A 96 -4.70 2.50 -0.43
CA ALA A 96 -5.38 3.76 -0.74
C ALA A 96 -6.56 3.99 0.22
N SER A 97 -7.35 2.97 0.50
CA SER A 97 -8.48 3.02 1.45
C SER A 97 -8.06 3.41 2.88
N HIS A 98 -6.88 2.96 3.31
CA HIS A 98 -6.26 3.36 4.57
C HIS A 98 -5.50 4.69 4.52
N ARG A 99 -5.66 5.43 3.42
CA ARG A 99 -5.03 6.73 3.17
C ARG A 99 -3.51 6.66 3.26
N GLN A 100 -2.91 5.56 2.81
CA GLN A 100 -1.47 5.36 2.88
C GLN A 100 -0.72 5.87 1.64
N VAL A 101 -1.41 5.94 0.50
CA VAL A 101 -0.81 6.25 -0.80
C VAL A 101 -0.59 7.76 -0.97
N PHE A 102 -1.67 8.54 -0.99
CA PHE A 102 -1.60 9.98 -1.22
C PHE A 102 -1.62 10.78 0.08
N GLN A 103 -1.17 12.04 0.03
CA GLN A 103 -1.37 12.98 1.14
C GLN A 103 -2.84 13.40 1.28
N SER A 104 -3.54 13.58 0.16
CA SER A 104 -4.95 13.95 0.13
C SER A 104 -5.86 12.75 0.40
N GLY A 105 -6.75 12.88 1.39
CA GLY A 105 -7.78 11.86 1.65
C GLY A 105 -8.70 11.64 0.45
N LYS A 106 -9.14 12.71 -0.21
CA LYS A 106 -10.01 12.63 -1.40
C LYS A 106 -9.33 11.88 -2.56
N ALA A 107 -8.04 12.12 -2.78
CA ALA A 107 -7.29 11.41 -3.83
C ALA A 107 -7.20 9.91 -3.54
N ASN A 108 -6.94 9.55 -2.29
CA ASN A 108 -6.98 8.16 -1.82
C ASN A 108 -8.36 7.52 -2.01
N ASP A 109 -9.43 8.21 -1.65
CA ASP A 109 -10.80 7.69 -1.80
C ASP A 109 -11.16 7.45 -3.27
N ILE A 110 -10.76 8.35 -4.18
CA ILE A 110 -10.98 8.19 -5.63
C ILE A 110 -10.17 7.00 -6.15
N ALA A 111 -8.88 6.93 -5.82
CA ALA A 111 -8.02 5.84 -6.26
C ALA A 111 -8.51 4.48 -5.77
N GLY A 112 -8.83 4.37 -4.47
CA GLY A 112 -9.39 3.15 -3.88
C GLY A 112 -10.68 2.71 -4.55
N ARG A 113 -11.61 3.64 -4.82
CA ARG A 113 -12.86 3.35 -5.55
C ARG A 113 -12.62 2.88 -6.98
N MET A 114 -11.75 3.55 -7.71
CA MET A 114 -11.45 3.19 -9.10
C MET A 114 -10.80 1.80 -9.15
N ILE A 115 -9.78 1.54 -8.33
CA ILE A 115 -9.04 0.28 -8.36
C ILE A 115 -9.93 -0.89 -7.91
N ALA A 116 -10.65 -0.73 -6.78
CA ALA A 116 -11.55 -1.75 -6.26
C ALA A 116 -12.66 -2.13 -7.26
N ASN A 117 -13.28 -1.14 -7.90
CA ASN A 117 -14.38 -1.39 -8.80
C ASN A 117 -13.92 -1.89 -10.18
N LEU A 118 -12.94 -1.23 -10.82
CA LEU A 118 -12.54 -1.56 -12.21
C LEU A 118 -11.68 -2.82 -12.30
N PHE A 119 -10.70 -2.96 -11.41
CA PHE A 119 -9.71 -4.05 -11.53
C PHE A 119 -10.10 -5.25 -10.69
N VAL A 120 -10.54 -5.04 -9.45
CA VAL A 120 -10.82 -6.13 -8.51
C VAL A 120 -12.26 -6.64 -8.63
N GLY A 121 -13.20 -5.78 -9.05
CA GLY A 121 -14.61 -6.14 -9.20
C GLY A 121 -15.39 -6.20 -7.88
N ILE A 122 -14.96 -5.45 -6.85
CA ILE A 122 -15.64 -5.39 -5.55
C ILE A 122 -16.19 -3.99 -5.28
N SER A 123 -17.30 -3.91 -4.56
CA SER A 123 -17.85 -2.63 -4.12
C SER A 123 -16.97 -2.01 -3.02
N TYR A 124 -16.36 -0.86 -3.33
CA TYR A 124 -15.54 -0.11 -2.38
C TYR A 124 -16.26 0.20 -1.06
N SER A 125 -17.51 0.65 -1.11
CA SER A 125 -18.26 1.06 0.09
C SER A 125 -18.60 -0.12 0.98
N TRP A 126 -19.01 -1.25 0.38
CA TRP A 126 -19.27 -2.48 1.12
C TRP A 126 -18.01 -3.01 1.78
N TRP A 127 -16.91 -3.07 1.02
CA TRP A 127 -15.62 -3.56 1.52
C TRP A 127 -15.11 -2.68 2.65
N MET A 128 -15.10 -1.35 2.50
CA MET A 128 -14.67 -0.43 3.55
C MET A 128 -15.50 -0.62 4.83
N THR A 129 -16.82 -0.71 4.71
CA THR A 129 -17.70 -0.90 5.88
C THR A 129 -17.41 -2.20 6.62
N LYS A 130 -17.20 -3.31 5.89
CA LYS A 130 -16.90 -4.62 6.48
C LYS A 130 -15.49 -4.67 7.05
N HIS A 131 -14.52 -4.13 6.32
CA HIS A 131 -13.11 -4.15 6.68
C HIS A 131 -12.80 -3.24 7.88
N SER A 132 -13.36 -2.03 7.93
CA SER A 132 -13.20 -1.14 9.09
C SER A 132 -13.74 -1.77 10.38
N ARG A 133 -14.86 -2.50 10.32
CA ARG A 133 -15.42 -3.24 11.48
C ARG A 133 -14.52 -4.36 11.99
N HIS A 134 -13.64 -4.91 11.15
CA HIS A 134 -12.71 -5.95 11.57
C HIS A 134 -11.49 -5.38 12.30
N HIS A 135 -11.12 -4.12 12.02
CA HIS A 135 -9.96 -3.45 12.60
C HIS A 135 -10.28 -2.52 13.78
N SER A 136 -11.56 -2.18 13.99
CA SER A 136 -12.06 -1.43 15.14
C SER A 136 -12.26 -2.32 16.37
#